data_AF-A0A9E3XVC0-F1
#
_entry.id   AF-A0A9E3XVC0-F1
#
_cell.length_a   1.000
_cell.length_b   1.000
_cell.length_c   1.000
_cell.angle_alpha   90.00
_cell.angle_beta   90.00
_cell.angle_gamma   90.00
#
_symmetry.space_group_name_H-M   'P 1'
#
loop_
_entity.id
_entity.type
_entity.pdbx_description
1 polymer ?
#
loop_
_entity_poly.entity_id
_entity_poly.type
_entity_poly.pdbx_seq_one_letter_code
_entity_poly.pdbx_strand_id
1 'polypeptide(L)'
;MRTQLPPDALARDHRFHRISTAERFADERPNGLGEDRRIDPASEDVADRARRQMHGIFVGEIQALEGAGRTAYDYTTAETPFALKLDMARQAWDEARHVEISLKLGDHMGIDVGEYSEAVTLFEAACHPDPVFRLCGVNRALEGLAIDVFTTMRDFAIEMNDPVLEFCEDWMLADEVTHVKMGSNWLRELTKDDKDRQSRALEFQRTVDGLFNFRGLRGEDRESAIILARKFREMAGFKSEEIDEIAAMAAEQRAALASAD
;
A
#
# COMPACT_ATOMS: atom_id res chain seq x y z
N MET A 1 -0.86 -22.83 -15.30
CA MET A 1 0.19 -21.85 -14.93
C MET A 1 0.25 -21.72 -13.42
N ARG A 2 1.41 -21.42 -12.81
CA ARG A 2 1.51 -21.25 -11.35
C ARG A 2 0.84 -19.93 -10.94
N THR A 3 -0.28 -20.00 -10.22
CA THR A 3 -1.00 -18.84 -9.66
C THR A 3 -0.48 -18.45 -8.26
N GLN A 4 0.39 -19.27 -7.68
CA GLN A 4 1.11 -19.01 -6.45
C GLN A 4 2.59 -18.98 -6.77
N LEU A 5 3.22 -17.83 -6.54
CA LEU A 5 4.64 -17.62 -6.68
C LEU A 5 5.18 -17.30 -5.29
N PRO A 6 6.13 -18.08 -4.77
CA PRO A 6 6.71 -17.78 -3.47
C PRO A 6 7.59 -16.51 -3.57
N PRO A 7 7.69 -15.69 -2.51
CA PRO A 7 8.46 -14.44 -2.56
C PRO A 7 9.95 -14.61 -2.88
N ASP A 8 10.53 -15.79 -2.64
CA ASP A 8 11.90 -16.14 -3.01
C ASP A 8 12.08 -16.20 -4.55
N ALA A 9 11.01 -16.44 -5.30
CA ALA A 9 11.00 -16.45 -6.77
C ALA A 9 10.95 -15.06 -7.41
N LEU A 10 10.82 -13.98 -6.63
CA LEU A 10 10.89 -12.61 -7.15
C LEU A 10 12.25 -12.34 -7.79
N ALA A 11 12.22 -11.70 -8.97
CA ALA A 11 13.40 -11.32 -9.73
C ALA A 11 14.07 -10.08 -9.10
N ARG A 12 14.64 -10.25 -7.92
CA ARG A 12 15.44 -9.23 -7.23
C ARG A 12 16.92 -9.49 -7.45
N ASP A 13 17.68 -8.46 -7.77
CA ASP A 13 19.14 -8.58 -7.81
C ASP A 13 19.74 -8.54 -6.39
N HIS A 14 21.07 -8.67 -6.32
CA HIS A 14 21.82 -8.78 -5.07
C HIS A 14 21.70 -7.57 -4.13
N ARG A 15 21.18 -6.43 -4.58
CA ARG A 15 20.99 -5.24 -3.75
C ARG A 15 19.82 -5.39 -2.78
N PHE A 16 18.81 -6.16 -3.13
CA PHE A 16 17.59 -6.26 -2.33
C PHE A 16 17.74 -7.24 -1.17
N HIS A 17 17.44 -6.76 0.03
CA HIS A 17 17.30 -7.60 1.22
C HIS A 17 15.82 -7.79 1.57
N ARG A 18 15.29 -8.99 1.30
CA ARG A 18 13.89 -9.35 1.55
C ARG A 18 13.69 -9.77 3.01
N ILE A 19 12.59 -9.34 3.60
CA ILE A 19 12.07 -9.84 4.88
C ILE A 19 10.66 -10.38 4.67
N SER A 20 10.40 -11.58 5.21
CA SER A 20 9.07 -12.18 5.18
C SER A 20 8.10 -11.41 6.07
N THR A 21 6.81 -11.58 5.80
CA THR A 21 5.74 -11.04 6.65
C THR A 21 5.88 -11.51 8.10
N ALA A 22 6.22 -12.79 8.32
CA ALA A 22 6.44 -13.33 9.65
C ALA A 22 7.64 -12.70 10.37
N GLU A 23 8.78 -12.54 9.70
CA GLU A 23 9.96 -11.87 10.27
C GLU A 23 9.66 -10.42 10.62
N ARG A 24 8.94 -9.70 9.75
CA ARG A 24 8.51 -8.33 10.01
C ARG A 24 7.64 -8.21 11.26
N PHE A 25 6.72 -9.15 11.48
CA PHE A 25 5.84 -9.14 12.66
C PHE A 25 6.54 -9.63 13.94
N ALA A 26 7.49 -10.55 13.81
CA ALA A 26 8.30 -11.05 14.91
C ALA A 26 9.41 -10.06 15.33
N ASP A 27 9.69 -9.03 14.53
CA ASP A 27 10.64 -7.99 14.89
C ASP A 27 10.10 -7.18 16.08
N GLU A 28 10.78 -7.33 17.22
CA GLU A 28 10.47 -6.62 18.47
C GLU A 28 11.13 -5.26 18.56
N ARG A 29 12.08 -4.92 17.67
CA ARG A 29 12.74 -3.59 17.67
C ARG A 29 11.75 -2.43 17.55
N PRO A 30 10.65 -2.52 16.76
CA PRO A 30 9.62 -1.49 16.73
C PRO A 30 8.66 -1.49 17.93
N ASN A 31 8.76 -2.44 18.89
CA ASN A 31 7.82 -2.54 20.03
C ASN A 31 8.02 -1.45 21.10
N GLY A 32 9.07 -0.64 21.03
CA GLY A 32 9.38 0.36 22.08
C GLY A 32 9.07 1.82 21.73
N LEU A 33 8.68 2.15 20.49
CA LEU A 33 8.60 3.54 20.03
C LEU A 33 7.47 3.71 19.01
N GLY A 34 6.25 3.96 19.50
CA GLY A 34 5.15 4.44 18.65
C GLY A 34 5.45 5.78 17.97
N GLU A 35 6.43 6.53 18.46
CA GLU A 35 6.95 7.77 17.88
C GLU A 35 7.86 7.53 16.64
N ASP A 36 8.30 6.30 16.37
CA ASP A 36 9.45 6.00 15.49
C ASP A 36 9.17 5.97 13.98
N ARG A 37 7.93 6.23 13.55
CA ARG A 37 7.58 6.27 12.11
C ARG A 37 7.01 7.60 11.63
N ARG A 38 6.64 8.50 12.53
CA ARG A 38 6.19 9.83 12.11
C ARG A 38 7.39 10.56 11.51
N ILE A 39 7.17 11.18 10.36
CA ILE A 39 8.13 12.10 9.75
C ILE A 39 7.85 13.48 10.36
N ASP A 40 8.53 13.80 11.47
CA ASP A 40 8.47 15.13 12.08
C ASP A 40 9.60 16.00 11.52
N PRO A 41 9.32 17.09 10.77
CA PRO A 41 10.34 18.01 10.27
C PRO A 41 11.30 18.56 11.31
N ALA A 42 10.89 18.63 12.57
CA ALA A 42 11.71 19.15 13.66
C ALA A 42 12.63 18.09 14.30
N SER A 43 12.48 16.80 13.95
CA SER A 43 13.27 15.72 14.53
C SER A 43 14.69 15.65 13.96
N GLU A 44 15.66 15.25 14.78
CA GLU A 44 17.08 15.14 14.37
C GLU A 44 17.31 14.04 13.32
N ASP A 45 16.45 13.02 13.28
CA ASP A 45 16.54 11.86 12.39
C ASP A 45 15.53 11.91 11.22
N VAL A 46 14.89 13.06 10.98
CA VAL A 46 13.88 13.26 9.92
C VAL A 46 14.35 12.79 8.55
N ALA A 47 15.61 13.05 8.20
CA ALA A 47 16.17 12.69 6.90
C ALA A 47 16.18 11.17 6.70
N ASP A 48 16.53 10.39 7.73
CA ASP A 48 16.54 8.93 7.63
C ASP A 48 15.12 8.35 7.56
N ARG A 49 14.19 8.93 8.35
CA ARG A 49 12.78 8.55 8.32
C ARG A 49 12.14 8.78 6.96
N ALA A 50 12.36 9.96 6.38
CA ALA A 50 11.86 10.30 5.05
C ALA A 50 12.46 9.40 3.97
N ARG A 51 13.78 9.14 4.01
CA ARG A 51 14.43 8.21 3.08
C ARG A 51 13.88 6.78 3.20
N ARG A 52 13.69 6.29 4.42
CA ARG A 52 13.12 4.97 4.67
C ARG A 52 11.69 4.86 4.15
N GLN A 53 10.87 5.90 4.34
CA GLN A 53 9.50 5.93 3.83
C GLN A 53 9.47 5.96 2.29
N MET A 54 10.30 6.79 1.67
CA MET A 54 10.42 6.86 0.21
C MET A 54 10.91 5.55 -0.41
N HIS A 55 11.89 4.88 0.23
CA HIS A 55 12.31 3.54 -0.20
C HIS A 55 11.17 2.51 -0.05
N GLY A 56 10.40 2.61 1.03
CA GLY A 56 9.20 1.79 1.23
C GLY A 56 8.15 1.98 0.13
N ILE A 57 7.93 3.22 -0.33
CA ILE A 57 7.10 3.54 -1.48
C ILE A 57 7.67 2.88 -2.73
N PHE A 58 8.94 3.12 -3.06
CA PHE A 58 9.60 2.52 -4.23
C PHE A 58 9.41 0.99 -4.32
N VAL A 59 9.62 0.28 -3.21
CA VAL A 59 9.42 -1.17 -3.15
C VAL A 59 7.95 -1.56 -3.27
N GLY A 60 7.05 -0.76 -2.68
CA GLY A 60 5.61 -0.88 -2.85
C GLY A 60 5.22 -0.83 -4.32
N GLU A 61 5.72 0.15 -5.06
CA GLU A 61 5.47 0.32 -6.50
C GLU A 61 5.93 -0.87 -7.33
N ILE A 62 7.09 -1.46 -7.02
CA ILE A 62 7.55 -2.68 -7.70
C ILE A 62 6.55 -3.82 -7.47
N GLN A 63 6.07 -3.99 -6.24
CA GLN A 63 5.15 -5.08 -5.93
C GLN A 63 3.73 -4.82 -6.45
N ALA A 64 3.28 -3.57 -6.51
CA ALA A 64 2.02 -3.16 -7.13
C ALA A 64 2.07 -3.44 -8.64
N LEU A 65 3.17 -3.07 -9.31
CA LEU A 65 3.44 -3.39 -10.72
C LEU A 65 3.33 -4.89 -10.98
N GLU A 66 4.00 -5.69 -10.15
CA GLU A 66 3.96 -7.15 -10.21
C GLU A 66 2.54 -7.68 -10.00
N GLY A 67 1.80 -7.13 -9.03
CA GLY A 67 0.44 -7.53 -8.71
C GLY A 67 -0.58 -7.20 -9.80
N ALA A 68 -0.52 -6.00 -10.36
CA ALA A 68 -1.35 -5.56 -11.47
C ALA A 68 -1.05 -6.38 -12.73
N GLY A 69 0.23 -6.55 -13.08
CA GLY A 69 0.65 -7.37 -14.23
C GLY A 69 0.20 -8.82 -14.11
N ARG A 70 0.28 -9.40 -12.91
CA ARG A 70 -0.22 -10.76 -12.66
C ARG A 70 -1.73 -10.85 -12.73
N THR A 71 -2.46 -9.88 -12.20
CA THR A 71 -3.94 -9.87 -12.28
C THR A 71 -4.39 -9.68 -13.73
N ALA A 72 -3.66 -8.89 -14.51
CA ALA A 72 -3.87 -8.78 -15.95
C ALA A 72 -3.59 -10.10 -16.68
N TYR A 73 -2.65 -10.92 -16.21
CA TYR A 73 -2.24 -12.15 -16.88
C TYR A 73 -3.04 -13.40 -16.44
N ASP A 74 -3.11 -13.68 -15.14
CA ASP A 74 -3.40 -15.01 -14.57
C ASP A 74 -4.79 -15.57 -14.90
N TYR A 75 -5.76 -14.70 -15.17
CA TYR A 75 -7.17 -15.06 -15.38
C TYR A 75 -7.54 -15.14 -16.85
N THR A 76 -8.28 -16.15 -17.26
CA THR A 76 -8.85 -16.20 -18.61
C THR A 76 -9.99 -15.18 -18.76
N THR A 77 -10.35 -14.84 -20.00
CA THR A 77 -11.51 -13.97 -20.27
C THR A 77 -12.87 -14.62 -19.92
N ALA A 78 -12.87 -15.91 -19.56
CA ALA A 78 -14.03 -16.60 -19.03
C ALA A 78 -14.17 -16.38 -17.51
N GLU A 79 -13.07 -16.15 -16.80
CA GLU A 79 -13.06 -15.90 -15.34
C GLU A 79 -13.22 -14.41 -15.02
N THR A 80 -12.60 -13.54 -15.82
CA THR A 80 -12.71 -12.08 -15.69
C THR A 80 -12.98 -11.42 -17.04
N PRO A 81 -13.79 -10.34 -17.10
CA PRO A 81 -14.03 -9.62 -18.35
C PRO A 81 -12.73 -9.07 -18.95
N PHE A 82 -12.64 -9.02 -20.28
CA PHE A 82 -11.47 -8.44 -20.96
C PHE A 82 -11.18 -7.00 -20.52
N ALA A 83 -12.23 -6.20 -20.26
CA ALA A 83 -12.09 -4.84 -19.77
C ALA A 83 -11.34 -4.76 -18.43
N LEU A 84 -11.57 -5.72 -17.51
CA LEU A 84 -10.81 -5.80 -16.26
C LEU A 84 -9.33 -6.06 -16.54
N LYS A 85 -9.02 -6.99 -17.44
CA LYS A 85 -7.62 -7.28 -17.80
C LYS A 85 -6.92 -6.07 -18.41
N LEU A 86 -7.63 -5.30 -19.24
CA LEU A 86 -7.10 -4.07 -19.84
C LEU A 86 -6.87 -2.98 -18.78
N ASP A 87 -7.78 -2.85 -17.82
CA ASP A 87 -7.66 -1.94 -16.69
C ASP A 87 -6.47 -2.31 -15.78
N MET A 88 -6.28 -3.59 -15.46
CA MET A 88 -5.08 -4.06 -14.74
C MET A 88 -3.78 -3.83 -15.53
N ALA A 89 -3.81 -3.93 -16.85
CA ALA A 89 -2.65 -3.63 -17.69
C ALA A 89 -2.33 -2.13 -17.72
N ARG A 90 -3.34 -1.25 -17.61
CA ARG A 90 -3.13 0.19 -17.44
C ARG A 90 -2.52 0.50 -16.08
N GLN A 91 -3.08 -0.06 -15.01
CA GLN A 91 -2.48 0.09 -13.68
C GLN A 91 -1.02 -0.39 -13.70
N ALA A 92 -0.73 -1.56 -14.28
CA ALA A 92 0.66 -2.02 -14.40
C ALA A 92 1.56 -1.04 -15.18
N TRP A 93 1.04 -0.31 -16.16
CA TRP A 93 1.81 0.77 -16.80
C TRP A 93 2.01 1.95 -15.86
N ASP A 94 0.99 2.32 -15.09
CA ASP A 94 1.04 3.42 -14.13
C ASP A 94 2.05 3.13 -13.02
N GLU A 95 2.06 1.92 -12.45
CA GLU A 95 3.07 1.51 -11.45
C GLU A 95 4.48 1.45 -12.03
N ALA A 96 4.64 1.08 -13.30
CA ALA A 96 5.96 1.13 -13.93
C ALA A 96 6.51 2.56 -13.97
N ARG A 97 5.64 3.55 -14.20
CA ARG A 97 6.02 4.98 -14.10
C ARG A 97 6.31 5.37 -12.66
N HIS A 98 5.52 4.89 -11.69
CA HIS A 98 5.75 5.18 -10.27
C HIS A 98 7.10 4.62 -9.79
N VAL A 99 7.50 3.43 -10.25
CA VAL A 99 8.84 2.88 -10.01
C VAL A 99 9.92 3.81 -10.57
N GLU A 100 9.76 4.30 -11.81
CA GLU A 100 10.73 5.23 -12.41
C GLU A 100 10.80 6.57 -11.67
N ILE A 101 9.66 7.12 -11.24
CA ILE A 101 9.60 8.34 -10.44
C ILE A 101 10.27 8.12 -9.09
N SER A 102 9.95 7.01 -8.42
CA SER A 102 10.51 6.67 -7.12
C SER A 102 12.02 6.47 -7.17
N LEU A 103 12.58 5.93 -8.26
CA LEU A 103 14.03 5.86 -8.47
C LEU A 103 14.66 7.26 -8.54
N LYS A 104 14.04 8.19 -9.27
CA LYS A 104 14.52 9.58 -9.38
C LYS A 104 14.37 10.35 -8.08
N LEU A 105 13.29 10.11 -7.32
CA LEU A 105 13.14 10.65 -5.98
C LEU A 105 14.17 10.05 -5.03
N GLY A 106 14.52 8.77 -5.21
CA GLY A 106 15.64 8.12 -4.54
C GLY A 106 16.95 8.88 -4.76
N ASP A 107 17.32 9.16 -6.01
CA ASP A 107 18.50 9.96 -6.35
C ASP A 107 18.44 11.37 -5.72
N HIS A 108 17.28 12.02 -5.77
CA HIS A 108 17.04 13.36 -5.21
C HIS A 108 17.21 13.40 -3.69
N MET A 109 16.79 12.33 -2.99
CA MET A 109 16.86 12.20 -1.54
C MET A 109 18.15 11.52 -1.06
N GLY A 110 19.02 11.07 -1.98
CA GLY A 110 20.26 10.36 -1.67
C GLY A 110 20.06 8.94 -1.15
N ILE A 111 19.12 8.20 -1.74
CA ILE A 111 18.75 6.82 -1.39
C ILE A 111 19.34 5.85 -2.42
N ASP A 112 19.99 4.79 -1.95
CA ASP A 112 20.42 3.69 -2.81
C ASP A 112 19.34 2.60 -2.96
N VAL A 113 19.25 1.99 -4.15
CA VAL A 113 18.40 0.81 -4.35
C VAL A 113 18.87 -0.32 -3.43
N GLY A 114 17.94 -0.79 -2.59
CA GLY A 114 18.23 -1.84 -1.60
C GLY A 114 18.83 -1.34 -0.27
N GLU A 115 18.93 -0.02 -0.06
CA GLU A 115 19.42 0.56 1.19
C GLU A 115 18.60 0.12 2.41
N TYR A 116 17.28 0.02 2.25
CA TYR A 116 16.38 -0.50 3.27
C TYR A 116 15.79 -1.87 2.84
N SER A 117 15.32 -2.63 3.83
CA SER A 117 14.74 -3.97 3.63
C SER A 117 13.39 -3.92 2.91
N GLU A 118 13.16 -4.85 1.98
CA GLU A 118 11.87 -5.07 1.31
C GLU A 118 10.99 -6.04 2.09
N ALA A 119 9.80 -5.60 2.52
CA ALA A 119 8.76 -6.49 3.02
C ALA A 119 7.90 -7.00 1.85
N VAL A 120 7.68 -8.31 1.78
CA VAL A 120 7.01 -8.97 0.63
C VAL A 120 5.48 -9.13 0.76
N THR A 121 4.88 -8.54 1.80
CA THR A 121 3.48 -8.73 2.15
C THR A 121 2.51 -8.27 1.05
N LEU A 122 2.85 -7.23 0.28
CA LEU A 122 2.03 -6.73 -0.83
C LEU A 122 1.97 -7.78 -1.95
N PHE A 123 3.13 -8.27 -2.37
CA PHE A 123 3.23 -9.33 -3.38
C PHE A 123 2.48 -10.61 -2.95
N GLU A 124 2.55 -11.00 -1.68
CA GLU A 124 1.81 -12.15 -1.15
C GLU A 124 0.29 -11.95 -1.30
N ALA A 125 -0.24 -10.75 -1.00
CA ALA A 125 -1.65 -10.43 -1.21
C ALA A 125 -2.03 -10.49 -2.71
N ALA A 126 -1.14 -10.05 -3.59
CA ALA A 126 -1.29 -10.15 -5.04
C ALA A 126 -1.22 -11.58 -5.60
N CYS A 127 -0.87 -12.58 -4.77
CA CYS A 127 -0.85 -13.99 -5.16
C CYS A 127 -2.16 -14.74 -4.93
N HIS A 128 -3.20 -14.10 -4.39
CA HIS A 128 -4.45 -14.80 -4.10
C HIS A 128 -5.04 -15.44 -5.37
N PRO A 129 -5.53 -16.71 -5.34
CA PRO A 129 -6.01 -17.37 -6.55
C PRO A 129 -7.30 -16.76 -7.11
N ASP A 130 -8.17 -16.21 -6.26
CA ASP A 130 -9.41 -15.55 -6.67
C ASP A 130 -9.18 -14.07 -7.06
N PRO A 131 -9.61 -13.60 -8.25
CA PRO A 131 -9.43 -12.22 -8.70
C PRO A 131 -10.15 -11.19 -7.81
N VAL A 132 -11.30 -11.53 -7.23
CA VAL A 132 -12.08 -10.63 -6.36
C VAL A 132 -11.32 -10.37 -5.06
N PHE A 133 -10.66 -11.38 -4.52
CA PHE A 133 -9.83 -11.24 -3.34
C PHE A 133 -8.55 -10.43 -3.63
N ARG A 134 -7.99 -10.52 -4.85
CA ARG A 134 -6.90 -9.61 -5.27
C ARG A 134 -7.39 -8.17 -5.35
N LEU A 135 -8.56 -7.91 -5.93
CA LEU A 135 -9.13 -6.55 -5.98
C LEU A 135 -9.38 -5.98 -4.57
N CYS A 136 -9.84 -6.81 -3.63
CA CYS A 136 -10.02 -6.39 -2.25
C CYS A 136 -8.67 -6.17 -1.54
N GLY A 137 -7.78 -7.15 -1.57
CA GLY A 137 -6.51 -7.09 -0.84
C GLY A 137 -5.54 -6.05 -1.42
N VAL A 138 -5.40 -6.00 -2.74
CA VAL A 138 -4.48 -5.07 -3.43
C VAL A 138 -5.19 -3.76 -3.71
N ASN A 139 -6.11 -3.72 -4.68
CA ASN A 139 -6.68 -2.47 -5.17
C ASN A 139 -7.41 -1.64 -4.10
N ARG A 140 -8.08 -2.28 -3.13
CA ARG A 140 -8.76 -1.53 -2.07
C ARG A 140 -7.87 -1.32 -0.84
N ALA A 141 -7.40 -2.39 -0.21
CA ALA A 141 -6.62 -2.23 1.03
C ALA A 141 -5.24 -1.61 0.78
N LEU A 142 -4.42 -2.18 -0.11
CA LEU A 142 -3.04 -1.75 -0.31
C LEU A 142 -2.92 -0.44 -1.08
N GLU A 143 -3.64 -0.24 -2.19
CA GLU A 143 -3.61 1.06 -2.88
C GLU A 143 -4.30 2.14 -2.03
N GLY A 144 -5.30 1.77 -1.24
CA GLY A 144 -5.87 2.67 -0.23
C GLY A 144 -4.80 3.12 0.77
N LEU A 145 -3.93 2.21 1.21
CA LEU A 145 -2.79 2.57 2.06
C LEU A 145 -1.80 3.46 1.30
N ALA A 146 -1.53 3.18 0.03
CA ALA A 146 -0.66 4.01 -0.80
C ALA A 146 -1.17 5.47 -0.82
N ILE A 147 -2.48 5.70 -0.98
CA ILE A 147 -3.10 7.03 -0.85
C ILE A 147 -2.69 7.75 0.46
N ASP A 148 -2.70 7.05 1.59
CA ASP A 148 -2.34 7.64 2.90
C ASP A 148 -0.84 7.97 2.97
N VAL A 149 -0.01 7.06 2.46
CA VAL A 149 1.45 7.21 2.46
C VAL A 149 1.91 8.33 1.53
N PHE A 150 1.37 8.39 0.31
CA PHE A 150 1.64 9.46 -0.65
C PHE A 150 1.17 10.82 -0.15
N THR A 151 -0.01 10.88 0.47
CA THR A 151 -0.49 12.11 1.13
C THR A 151 0.49 12.57 2.21
N THR A 152 0.97 11.64 3.05
CA THR A 152 1.93 11.94 4.12
C THR A 152 3.25 12.48 3.57
N MET A 153 3.81 11.85 2.52
CA MET A 153 5.07 12.30 1.90
C MET A 153 4.93 13.63 1.15
N ARG A 154 3.81 13.84 0.45
CA ARG A 154 3.52 15.14 -0.19
C ARG A 154 3.43 16.26 0.85
N ASP A 155 2.68 16.05 1.93
CA ASP A 155 2.49 17.08 2.95
C ASP A 155 3.82 17.37 3.67
N PHE A 156 4.64 16.35 3.93
CA PHE A 156 6.02 16.54 4.39
C PHE A 156 6.86 17.38 3.41
N ALA A 157 6.77 17.12 2.11
CA ALA A 157 7.50 17.88 1.10
C ALA A 157 7.11 19.37 1.09
N ILE A 158 5.82 19.67 1.26
CA ILE A 158 5.32 21.04 1.39
C ILE A 158 5.95 21.73 2.60
N GLU A 159 5.96 21.06 3.76
CA GLU A 159 6.57 21.60 4.99
C GLU A 159 8.07 21.84 4.85
N MET A 160 8.77 20.98 4.11
CA MET A 160 10.19 21.10 3.81
C MET A 160 10.52 22.06 2.66
N ASN A 161 9.51 22.64 1.99
CA ASN A 161 9.66 23.44 0.77
C ASN A 161 10.43 22.70 -0.35
N ASP A 162 10.15 21.41 -0.52
CA ASP A 162 10.68 20.59 -1.60
C ASP A 162 9.64 20.44 -2.74
N PRO A 163 9.70 21.29 -3.78
CA PRO A 163 8.71 21.27 -4.85
C PRO A 163 8.83 20.05 -5.77
N VAL A 164 9.96 19.33 -5.76
CA VAL A 164 10.16 18.15 -6.60
C VAL A 164 9.46 16.96 -5.97
N LEU A 165 9.70 16.75 -4.67
CA LEU A 165 9.04 15.68 -3.93
C LEU A 165 7.52 15.92 -3.85
N GLU A 166 7.08 17.14 -3.56
CA GLU A 166 5.65 17.50 -3.54
C GLU A 166 4.96 17.14 -4.86
N PHE A 167 5.52 17.60 -5.99
CA PHE A 167 4.91 17.39 -7.30
C PHE A 167 4.83 15.91 -7.66
N CYS A 168 5.91 15.15 -7.43
CA CYS A 168 5.95 13.74 -7.78
C CYS A 168 4.97 12.93 -6.92
N GLU A 169 4.92 13.17 -5.61
CA GLU A 169 4.02 12.45 -4.70
C GLU A 169 2.54 12.80 -4.95
N ASP A 170 2.21 14.07 -5.25
CA ASP A 170 0.84 14.46 -5.61
C ASP A 170 0.40 13.84 -6.96
N TRP A 171 1.34 13.68 -7.89
CA TRP A 171 1.07 13.06 -9.18
C TRP A 171 0.80 11.55 -9.06
N MET A 172 1.61 10.82 -8.31
CA MET A 172 1.37 9.39 -8.03
C MET A 172 0.09 9.19 -7.22
N LEU A 173 -0.17 10.05 -6.23
CA LEU A 173 -1.42 10.05 -5.46
C LEU A 173 -2.68 10.14 -6.34
N ALA A 174 -2.64 10.93 -7.41
CA ALA A 174 -3.77 11.07 -8.33
C ALA A 174 -4.10 9.75 -9.07
N ASP A 175 -3.07 8.99 -9.44
CA ASP A 175 -3.20 7.67 -10.06
C ASP A 175 -3.78 6.67 -9.04
N GLU A 176 -3.33 6.68 -7.78
CA GLU A 176 -3.85 5.77 -6.75
C GLU A 176 -5.34 5.92 -6.45
N VAL A 177 -5.84 7.15 -6.47
CA VAL A 177 -7.29 7.40 -6.34
C VAL A 177 -8.05 6.67 -7.45
N THR A 178 -7.48 6.62 -8.65
CA THR A 178 -8.05 5.91 -9.80
C THR A 178 -7.91 4.40 -9.65
N HIS A 179 -6.77 3.89 -9.16
CA HIS A 179 -6.53 2.47 -8.92
C HIS A 179 -7.55 1.86 -7.94
N VAL A 180 -7.76 2.54 -6.82
CA VAL A 180 -8.75 2.11 -5.81
C VAL A 180 -10.17 2.16 -6.36
N LYS A 181 -10.52 3.24 -7.06
CA LYS A 181 -11.86 3.39 -7.66
C LYS A 181 -12.16 2.31 -8.67
N MET A 182 -11.19 1.99 -9.51
CA MET A 182 -11.24 0.89 -10.45
C MET A 182 -11.45 -0.45 -9.73
N GLY A 183 -10.66 -0.75 -8.70
CA GLY A 183 -10.81 -1.98 -7.91
C GLY A 183 -12.20 -2.11 -7.27
N SER A 184 -12.72 -1.00 -6.75
CA SER A 184 -14.05 -0.91 -6.15
C SER A 184 -15.18 -1.15 -7.16
N ASN A 185 -15.03 -0.65 -8.39
CA ASN A 185 -15.98 -0.88 -9.48
C ASN A 185 -15.98 -2.36 -9.89
N TRP A 186 -14.79 -2.94 -10.09
CA TRP A 186 -14.66 -4.34 -10.50
C TRP A 186 -15.11 -5.32 -9.42
N LEU A 187 -14.84 -5.05 -8.15
CA LEU A 187 -15.38 -5.81 -7.03
C LEU A 187 -16.91 -5.90 -7.14
N ARG A 188 -17.59 -4.76 -7.28
CA ARG A 188 -19.06 -4.73 -7.39
C ARG A 188 -19.58 -5.46 -8.62
N GLU A 189 -18.91 -5.31 -9.77
CA GLU A 189 -19.34 -5.96 -11.01
C GLU A 189 -19.16 -7.48 -10.95
N LEU A 190 -18.00 -7.97 -10.50
CA LEU A 190 -17.70 -9.40 -10.42
C LEU A 190 -18.52 -10.13 -9.36
N THR A 191 -19.04 -9.42 -8.36
CA THR A 191 -19.84 -10.01 -7.28
C THR A 191 -21.31 -9.55 -7.30
N LYS A 192 -21.80 -8.99 -8.41
CA LYS A 192 -23.17 -8.44 -8.49
C LYS A 192 -24.24 -9.48 -8.15
N ASP A 193 -24.00 -10.72 -8.56
CA ASP A 193 -24.90 -11.87 -8.37
C ASP A 193 -24.40 -12.86 -7.29
N ASP A 194 -23.30 -12.53 -6.59
CA ASP A 194 -22.67 -13.40 -5.59
C ASP A 194 -22.27 -12.60 -4.34
N LYS A 195 -23.25 -12.39 -3.45
CA LYS A 195 -23.07 -11.62 -2.22
C LYS A 195 -22.19 -12.33 -1.19
N ASP A 196 -22.18 -13.67 -1.18
CA ASP A 196 -21.31 -14.42 -0.27
C ASP A 196 -19.83 -14.21 -0.63
N ARG A 197 -19.48 -14.32 -1.90
CA ARG A 197 -18.12 -14.04 -2.38
C ARG A 197 -17.71 -12.60 -2.09
N GLN A 198 -18.63 -11.64 -2.25
CA GLN A 198 -18.42 -10.24 -1.88
C GLN A 198 -18.06 -10.10 -0.40
N SER A 199 -18.88 -10.68 0.49
CA SER A 199 -18.67 -10.61 1.94
C SER A 199 -17.34 -11.24 2.36
N ARG A 200 -16.99 -12.41 1.84
CA ARG A 200 -15.70 -13.05 2.14
C ARG A 200 -14.50 -12.25 1.63
N ALA A 201 -14.61 -11.63 0.46
CA ALA A 201 -13.54 -10.79 -0.07
C ALA A 201 -13.38 -9.48 0.73
N LEU A 202 -14.47 -8.88 1.22
CA LEU A 202 -14.41 -7.71 2.11
C LEU A 202 -13.86 -8.08 3.51
N GLU A 203 -14.14 -9.29 4.01
CA GLU A 203 -13.51 -9.80 5.22
C GLU A 203 -12.00 -10.01 5.03
N PHE A 204 -11.59 -10.51 3.87
CA PHE A 204 -10.18 -10.58 3.49
C PHE A 204 -9.55 -9.18 3.43
N GLN A 205 -10.24 -8.19 2.84
CA GLN A 205 -9.80 -6.79 2.86
C GLN A 205 -9.53 -6.32 4.29
N ARG A 206 -10.48 -6.51 5.22
CA ARG A 206 -10.30 -6.13 6.63
C ARG A 206 -9.10 -6.80 7.28
N THR A 207 -8.85 -8.07 6.94
CA THR A 207 -7.66 -8.78 7.42
C THR A 207 -6.37 -8.11 6.92
N VAL A 208 -6.32 -7.76 5.63
CA VAL A 208 -5.18 -7.03 5.04
C VAL A 208 -5.04 -5.66 5.68
N ASP A 209 -6.12 -4.87 5.77
CA ASP A 209 -6.12 -3.55 6.44
C ASP A 209 -5.56 -3.65 7.88
N GLY A 210 -5.95 -4.69 8.64
CA GLY A 210 -5.42 -4.95 9.98
C GLY A 210 -3.92 -5.27 10.02
N LEU A 211 -3.40 -6.04 9.04
CA LEU A 211 -1.96 -6.30 8.92
C LEU A 211 -1.17 -5.01 8.61
N PHE A 212 -1.79 -4.10 7.85
CA PHE A 212 -1.21 -2.85 7.40
C PHE A 212 -1.60 -1.63 8.25
N ASN A 213 -2.21 -1.85 9.41
CA ASN A 213 -2.42 -0.79 10.40
C ASN A 213 -1.15 -0.39 11.16
N PHE A 214 0.00 -0.99 10.81
CA PHE A 214 1.32 -0.70 11.37
C PHE A 214 1.31 -0.66 12.90
N ARG A 215 0.68 -1.65 13.56
CA ARG A 215 0.57 -1.68 15.03
C ARG A 215 -0.21 -0.47 15.60
N GLY A 216 -1.24 -0.03 14.87
CA GLY A 216 -2.12 1.08 15.28
C GLY A 216 -1.59 2.47 14.95
N LEU A 217 -0.53 2.61 14.15
CA LEU A 217 0.10 3.90 13.83
C LEU A 217 -0.66 4.75 12.80
N ARG A 218 -1.69 4.19 12.16
CA ARG A 218 -2.62 4.92 11.30
C ARG A 218 -3.68 5.63 12.12
N GLY A 219 -4.14 6.78 11.64
CA GLY A 219 -5.23 7.52 12.28
C GLY A 219 -5.59 8.79 11.52
N GLU A 220 -6.64 9.45 11.96
CA GLU A 220 -7.11 10.71 11.34
C GLU A 220 -6.51 11.95 12.01
N ASP A 221 -5.94 11.78 13.20
CA ASP A 221 -5.28 12.86 13.90
C ASP A 221 -3.96 13.21 13.20
N ARG A 222 -3.65 14.51 13.15
CA ARG A 222 -2.37 15.03 12.61
C ARG A 222 -1.13 14.45 13.29
N GLU A 223 -1.28 13.91 14.50
CA GLU A 223 -0.19 13.30 15.26
C GLU A 223 0.05 11.82 14.88
N SER A 224 -0.81 11.24 14.03
CA SER A 224 -0.63 9.87 13.53
C SER A 224 0.61 9.78 12.64
N ALA A 225 1.33 8.66 12.71
CA ALA A 225 2.52 8.47 11.88
C ALA A 225 2.18 8.35 10.39
N ILE A 226 0.99 7.80 10.09
CA ILE A 226 0.41 7.77 8.74
C ILE A 226 -1.01 8.31 8.85
N ILE A 227 -1.28 9.41 8.16
CA ILE A 227 -2.57 10.09 8.21
C ILE A 227 -3.52 9.40 7.24
N LEU A 228 -4.68 8.97 7.74
CA LEU A 228 -5.76 8.47 6.89
C LEU A 228 -6.30 9.62 6.04
N ALA A 229 -6.04 9.55 4.74
CA ALA A 229 -6.37 10.59 3.79
C ALA A 229 -7.84 10.49 3.35
N ARG A 230 -8.77 10.76 4.29
CA ARG A 230 -10.22 10.56 4.14
C ARG A 230 -10.76 11.09 2.82
N LYS A 231 -10.44 12.33 2.47
CA LYS A 231 -10.91 12.97 1.22
C LYS A 231 -10.54 12.15 -0.02
N PHE A 232 -9.29 11.69 -0.12
CA PHE A 232 -8.82 10.92 -1.27
C PHE A 232 -9.41 9.51 -1.28
N ARG A 233 -9.57 8.87 -0.11
CA ARG A 233 -10.27 7.59 0.03
C ARG A 233 -11.74 7.67 -0.39
N GLU A 234 -12.44 8.74 -0.03
CA GLU A 234 -13.83 8.98 -0.46
C GLU A 234 -13.90 9.21 -1.97
N MET A 235 -12.98 10.00 -2.55
CA MET A 235 -12.87 10.17 -4.01
C MET A 235 -12.62 8.84 -4.74
N ALA A 236 -11.85 7.97 -4.10
CA ALA A 236 -11.53 6.62 -4.55
C ALA A 236 -12.69 5.62 -4.35
N GLY A 237 -13.80 6.02 -3.70
CA GLY A 237 -15.00 5.21 -3.58
C GLY A 237 -15.10 4.37 -2.31
N PHE A 238 -14.30 4.66 -1.28
CA PHE A 238 -14.62 4.25 0.08
C PHE A 238 -15.83 5.04 0.60
N LYS A 239 -16.68 4.38 1.38
CA LYS A 239 -17.68 5.08 2.18
C LYS A 239 -17.05 5.61 3.46
N SER A 240 -17.62 6.67 4.02
CA SER A 240 -17.13 7.25 5.27
C SER A 240 -17.15 6.21 6.40
N GLU A 241 -18.15 5.32 6.47
CA GLU A 241 -18.22 4.26 7.48
C GLU A 241 -17.07 3.23 7.33
N GLU A 242 -16.63 2.93 6.11
CA GLU A 242 -15.49 2.03 5.88
C GLU A 242 -14.18 2.67 6.38
N ILE A 243 -14.06 4.00 6.25
CA ILE A 243 -12.89 4.74 6.74
C ILE A 243 -12.92 4.79 8.27
N ASP A 244 -14.10 5.00 8.87
CA ASP A 244 -14.30 4.98 10.32
C ASP A 244 -13.92 3.61 10.92
N GLU A 245 -14.31 2.51 10.25
CA GLU A 245 -13.92 1.15 10.65
C GLU A 245 -12.40 0.95 10.63
N ILE A 246 -11.70 1.42 9.58
CA ILE A 246 -10.23 1.34 9.50
C ILE A 246 -9.57 2.15 10.63
N ALA A 247 -10.07 3.37 10.89
CA ALA A 247 -9.58 4.22 11.96
C ALA A 247 -9.80 3.57 13.35
N ALA A 248 -11.00 3.01 13.58
CA ALA A 248 -11.33 2.31 14.82
C ALA A 248 -10.44 1.08 15.04
N MET A 249 -10.21 0.27 14.01
CA MET A 249 -9.31 -0.88 14.08
C MET A 249 -7.87 -0.47 14.46
N ALA A 250 -7.38 0.65 13.91
CA ALA A 250 -6.06 1.16 14.26
C ALA A 250 -6.00 1.65 15.73
N ALA A 251 -7.04 2.34 16.19
CA ALA A 251 -7.14 2.79 17.58
C ALA A 251 -7.22 1.63 18.58
N GLU A 252 -8.02 0.60 18.29
CA GLU A 252 -8.12 -0.63 19.10
C GLU A 252 -6.78 -1.35 19.20
N GLN A 253 -6.07 -1.51 18.07
CA GLN A 253 -4.75 -2.13 18.05
C GLN A 253 -3.73 -1.33 18.89
N ARG A 254 -3.77 0.00 18.79
CA ARG A 254 -2.91 0.90 19.59
C ARG A 254 -3.18 0.76 21.09
N ALA A 255 -4.45 0.72 21.49
CA ALA A 255 -4.85 0.55 22.88
C ALA A 255 -4.47 -0.83 23.44
N ALA A 256 -4.62 -1.89 22.63
CA ALA A 256 -4.21 -3.24 23.01
C ALA A 256 -2.70 -3.34 23.27
N LEU A 257 -1.87 -2.67 22.47
CA LEU A 257 -0.42 -2.63 22.67
C LEU A 257 -0.04 -1.81 23.92
N ALA A 258 -0.68 -0.65 24.13
CA ALA A 258 -0.43 0.18 25.30
C ALA A 258 -0.86 -0.45 26.64
N SER A 259 -1.69 -1.50 26.61
CA SER A 259 -2.14 -2.24 27.80
C SER A 259 -1.36 -3.54 28.03
N ALA A 260 -0.48 -3.92 27.10
CA ALA A 260 0.40 -5.08 27.20
C ALA A 260 1.75 -4.75 27.87
N ASP A 261 2.06 -3.45 28.04
CA ASP A 261 3.18 -2.89 28.80
C ASP A 261 2.80 -2.56 30.26
#